data_AF-A0A9W8E4S4-F1
#
_entry.id   AF-A0A9W8E4S4-F1
#
_cell.length_a   1.000
_cell.length_b   1.000
_cell.length_c   1.000
_cell.angle_alpha   90.00
_cell.angle_beta   90.00
_cell.angle_gamma   90.00
#
_symmetry.space_group_name_H-M   'P 1'
#
loop_
_entity.id
_entity.type
_entity.pdbx_description
1 polymer ?
#
loop_
_entity_poly.entity_id
_entity_poly.type
_entity_poly.pdbx_seq_one_letter_code
_entity_poly.pdbx_strand_id
1 'polypeptide(L)'
;MSTPNNASATMDPETQKEMAQFLEVEQSRAQLQQAVHRFTDMCWDKCVNNASTPLDHGEESCFVNCVGRFLDTSVFLVKNLDSAQNL
;
A
#
# COMPACT_ATOMS: atom_id res chain seq x y z
N MET A 1 -28.62 18.63 -12.02
CA MET A 1 -28.74 17.28 -12.62
C MET A 1 -27.73 17.21 -13.75
N SER A 2 -26.53 16.72 -13.43
CA SER A 2 -25.42 16.67 -14.37
C SER A 2 -25.57 15.42 -15.26
N THR A 3 -25.39 15.63 -16.55
CA THR A 3 -25.63 14.70 -17.65
C THR A 3 -24.73 13.47 -17.63
N PRO A 4 -25.13 12.35 -18.27
CA PRO A 4 -24.29 11.17 -18.42
C PRO A 4 -23.19 11.44 -19.45
N ASN A 5 -21.93 11.44 -19.03
CA ASN A 5 -20.78 11.60 -19.93
C ASN A 5 -20.53 10.31 -20.70
N ASN A 6 -20.90 10.34 -21.98
CA ASN A 6 -20.62 9.32 -22.99
C ASN A 6 -19.16 9.39 -23.48
N ALA A 7 -18.19 9.18 -22.58
CA ALA A 7 -16.78 8.98 -22.96
C ALA A 7 -16.43 7.50 -23.20
N SER A 8 -17.38 6.59 -22.92
CA SER A 8 -17.17 5.14 -22.99
C SER A 8 -17.56 4.51 -24.34
N ALA A 9 -18.22 5.22 -25.26
CA ALA A 9 -18.81 4.59 -26.44
C ALA A 9 -17.92 4.53 -27.71
N THR A 10 -16.69 5.05 -27.69
CA THR A 10 -15.80 5.01 -28.87
C THR A 10 -14.32 4.89 -28.48
N MET A 11 -13.95 3.87 -27.69
CA MET A 11 -12.54 3.45 -27.58
C MET A 11 -12.38 2.14 -28.35
N ASP A 12 -11.37 2.07 -29.23
CA ASP A 12 -11.04 0.84 -29.94
C ASP A 12 -10.61 -0.24 -28.91
N PRO A 13 -10.95 -1.53 -29.09
CA PRO A 13 -10.61 -2.60 -28.15
C PRO A 13 -9.14 -2.62 -27.71
N GLU A 14 -8.22 -2.22 -28.59
CA GLU A 14 -6.79 -2.11 -28.28
C GLU A 14 -6.53 -1.02 -27.22
N THR A 15 -7.09 0.18 -27.40
CA THR A 15 -6.96 1.27 -26.43
C THR A 15 -7.62 0.95 -25.09
N GLN A 16 -8.74 0.20 -25.09
CA GLN A 16 -9.38 -0.25 -23.85
C GLN A 16 -8.47 -1.19 -23.05
N LYS A 17 -7.74 -2.08 -23.75
CA LYS A 17 -6.80 -3.01 -23.13
C LYS A 17 -5.58 -2.29 -22.56
N GLU A 18 -5.00 -1.34 -23.31
CA GLU A 18 -3.88 -0.53 -22.83
C GLU A 18 -4.27 0.32 -21.61
N MET A 19 -5.46 0.92 -21.63
CA MET A 19 -5.98 1.68 -20.49
C MET A 19 -6.19 0.79 -19.27
N ALA A 20 -6.73 -0.43 -19.43
CA ALA A 20 -6.88 -1.37 -18.33
C ALA A 20 -5.54 -1.73 -17.68
N GLN A 21 -4.51 -2.00 -18.50
CA GLN A 21 -3.15 -2.26 -18.01
C GLN A 21 -2.55 -1.05 -17.30
N PHE A 22 -2.72 0.14 -17.86
CA PHE A 22 -2.27 1.38 -17.23
C PHE A 22 -2.93 1.59 -15.85
N LEU A 23 -4.24 1.39 -15.76
CA LEU A 23 -4.98 1.53 -14.50
C LEU A 23 -4.51 0.52 -13.45
N GLU A 24 -4.23 -0.72 -13.84
CA GLU A 24 -3.71 -1.74 -12.91
C GLU A 24 -2.36 -1.34 -12.31
N VAL A 25 -1.44 -0.84 -13.14
CA VAL A 25 -0.12 -0.38 -12.70
C VAL A 25 -0.24 0.82 -11.76
N GLU A 26 -1.03 1.82 -12.14
CA GLU A 26 -1.22 3.02 -11.30
C GLU A 26 -1.95 2.71 -9.99
N GLN A 27 -2.90 1.78 -10.01
CA GLN A 27 -3.57 1.32 -8.81
C GLN A 27 -2.59 0.62 -7.86
N SER A 28 -1.74 -0.28 -8.36
CA SER A 28 -0.70 -0.94 -7.58
C SER A 28 0.27 0.07 -6.97
N ARG A 29 0.68 1.07 -7.76
CA ARG A 29 1.53 2.16 -7.29
C ARG A 29 0.86 2.96 -6.17
N ALA A 30 -0.41 3.31 -6.33
CA ALA A 30 -1.16 4.06 -5.32
C ALA A 30 -1.29 3.27 -4.01
N GLN A 31 -1.55 1.95 -4.10
CA GLN A 31 -1.60 1.07 -2.92
C GLN A 31 -0.25 1.02 -2.20
N LEU A 32 0.86 0.93 -2.93
CA LEU A 32 2.20 0.95 -2.35
C LEU A 32 2.49 2.30 -1.67
N GLN A 33 2.13 3.42 -2.28
CA GLN A 33 2.30 4.74 -1.67
C GLN A 33 1.48 4.87 -0.38
N GLN A 34 0.24 4.39 -0.36
CA GLN A 34 -0.59 4.36 0.85
C GLN A 34 0.03 3.49 1.95
N ALA A 35 0.59 2.33 1.59
CA ALA A 35 1.30 1.46 2.53
C ALA A 35 2.54 2.17 3.11
N VAL A 36 3.32 2.85 2.27
CA VAL A 36 4.48 3.66 2.71
C VAL A 36 4.03 4.72 3.72
N HIS A 37 3.01 5.52 3.41
CA HIS A 37 2.50 6.53 4.33
C HIS A 37 2.06 5.92 5.67
N ARG A 38 1.27 4.85 5.62
CA ARG A 38 0.80 4.14 6.82
C ARG A 38 1.95 3.66 7.70
N PHE A 39 2.97 3.06 7.09
CA PHE A 39 4.12 2.55 7.84
C PHE A 39 4.99 3.67 8.38
N THR A 40 5.18 4.75 7.62
CA THR A 40 5.87 5.94 8.11
C THR A 40 5.18 6.49 9.35
N ASP A 41 3.87 6.74 9.30
CA ASP A 41 3.13 7.29 10.45
C ASP A 41 3.21 6.38 11.68
N MET A 42 2.92 5.09 11.50
CA MET A 42 2.93 4.11 12.59
C MET A 42 4.32 3.92 13.21
N CYS A 43 5.36 3.83 12.37
CA CYS A 43 6.72 3.59 12.85
C CYS A 43 7.36 4.86 13.36
N TRP A 44 6.96 6.04 12.89
CA TRP A 44 7.39 7.33 13.43
C TRP A 44 7.11 7.41 14.93
N ASP A 45 5.85 7.17 15.33
CA ASP A 45 5.43 7.21 16.74
C ASP A 45 6.15 6.19 17.62
N LYS A 46 6.71 5.11 17.04
CA LYS A 46 7.35 4.02 17.77
C LYS A 46 8.87 4.15 17.83
N CYS A 47 9.47 4.72 16.80
CA CYS A 47 10.90 4.64 16.58
C CYS A 47 11.60 5.99 16.72
N VAL A 48 10.93 7.11 16.45
CA VAL A 48 11.56 8.43 16.50
C VAL A 48 11.39 9.04 17.88
N ASN A 49 12.52 9.28 18.55
CA ASN A 49 12.51 9.91 19.88
C ASN A 49 12.75 11.42 19.79
N ASN A 50 13.59 11.84 18.84
CA ASN A 50 13.86 13.24 18.55
C ASN A 50 13.80 13.42 17.04
N ALA A 51 13.17 14.48 16.56
CA ALA A 51 13.15 14.79 15.13
C ALA A 51 14.52 15.34 14.68
N SER A 52 15.52 14.46 14.61
CA SER A 52 16.82 14.75 14.00
C SER A 52 16.85 14.25 12.56
N THR A 53 17.62 14.96 11.71
CA THR A 53 17.86 14.57 10.33
C THR A 53 19.37 14.46 10.11
N PRO A 54 19.90 13.32 9.64
CA PRO A 54 19.20 12.05 9.37
C PRO A 54 18.77 11.32 10.64
N LEU A 55 17.96 10.26 10.48
CA LEU A 55 17.67 9.31 11.55
C LEU A 55 18.99 8.75 12.11
N ASP A 56 19.05 8.54 13.41
CA ASP A 56 20.21 7.84 13.99
C ASP A 56 20.17 6.33 13.68
N HIS A 57 21.29 5.65 13.90
CA HIS A 57 21.40 4.22 13.59
C HIS A 57 20.39 3.34 14.35
N GLY A 58 20.02 3.74 15.57
CA GLY A 58 19.01 3.06 16.36
C GLY A 58 17.61 3.25 15.79
N GLU A 59 17.28 4.46 15.37
CA GLU A 59 16.02 4.80 14.70
C GLU A 59 15.90 4.05 13.37
N GLU A 60 16.94 4.04 12.52
CA GLU A 60 16.97 3.28 11.27
C GLU A 60 16.72 1.79 11.50
N SER A 61 17.42 1.17 12.47
CA SER A 61 17.22 -0.22 12.84
C SER A 61 15.81 -0.47 13.36
N CYS A 62 15.25 0.46 14.14
CA CYS A 62 13.88 0.37 14.63
C CYS A 62 12.88 0.40 13.47
N PHE A 63 13.03 1.27 12.48
CA PHE A 63 12.14 1.35 11.31
C PHE A 63 12.12 0.03 10.52
N VAL A 64 13.29 -0.54 10.24
CA VAL A 64 13.42 -1.85 9.55
C VAL A 64 12.65 -2.93 10.31
N ASN A 65 12.85 -3.00 11.64
CA ASN A 65 12.17 -3.96 12.48
C ASN A 65 10.66 -3.70 12.62
N CYS A 66 10.25 -2.43 12.68
CA CYS A 66 8.85 -2.03 12.83
C CYS A 66 8.00 -2.49 11.63
N VAL A 67 8.47 -2.20 10.42
CA VAL A 67 7.79 -2.62 9.18
C VAL A 67 7.83 -4.15 9.05
N GLY A 68 9.00 -4.77 9.27
CA GLY A 68 9.15 -6.23 9.19
C GLY A 68 8.19 -6.97 10.13
N ARG A 69 8.16 -6.59 11.41
CA ARG A 69 7.25 -7.20 12.40
C ARG A 69 5.78 -7.02 12.05
N PHE A 70 5.39 -5.86 11.50
CA PHE A 70 4.02 -5.65 11.08
C PHE A 70 3.62 -6.57 9.93
N LEU A 71 4.49 -6.70 8.91
CA LEU A 71 4.24 -7.58 7.77
C LEU A 71 4.20 -9.05 8.19
N ASP A 72 5.16 -9.50 9.01
CA ASP A 72 5.22 -10.87 9.52
C ASP A 72 3.94 -11.23 10.30
N THR A 73 3.51 -10.33 11.19
CA THR A 73 2.29 -10.51 11.99
C THR A 73 1.05 -10.49 11.09
N SER A 74 0.99 -9.61 10.10
CA SER A 74 -0.14 -9.53 9.16
C SER A 74 -0.28 -10.80 8.35
N VAL A 75 0.83 -11.33 7.81
CA VAL A 75 0.85 -12.61 7.07
C VAL A 75 0.45 -13.76 7.98
N PHE A 76 0.96 -13.80 9.21
CA PHE A 76 0.57 -14.79 10.20
C PHE A 76 -0.95 -14.75 10.45
N LEU A 77 -1.52 -13.57 10.72
CA LEU A 77 -2.95 -13.42 10.96
C LEU A 77 -3.78 -13.87 9.75
N VAL A 78 -3.43 -13.43 8.55
CA VAL A 78 -4.14 -13.83 7.33
C VAL A 78 -4.11 -15.35 7.14
N LYS A 79 -2.95 -16.00 7.33
CA LYS A 79 -2.83 -17.46 7.24
C LYS A 79 -3.71 -18.19 8.27
N ASN A 80 -3.79 -17.68 9.49
CA ASN A 80 -4.66 -18.27 10.52
C ASN A 80 -6.14 -18.06 10.20
N LEU A 81 -6.51 -16.89 9.70
CA LEU A 81 -7.89 -16.61 9.29
C LEU A 81 -8.32 -17.46 8.11
N ASP A 82 -7.46 -17.63 7.10
CA ASP A 82 -7.70 -18.54 5.97
C ASP A 82 -7.88 -19.98 6.47
N SER A 83 -7.02 -20.43 7.40
CA SER A 83 -7.15 -21.76 8.02
C SER A 83 -8.44 -21.92 8.86
N ALA A 84 -8.99 -20.83 9.40
CA ALA A 84 -10.21 -20.86 10.22
C ALA A 84 -11.51 -20.65 9.40
N GLN A 85 -11.43 -20.02 8.23
CA GLN A 85 -12.56 -19.80 7.31
C GLN A 85 -12.76 -20.97 6.34
N ASN A 86 -11.78 -21.86 6.21
CA ASN A 86 -11.94 -23.15 5.55
C ASN A 86 -12.62 -24.18 6.49
N LEU A 87 -13.64 -24.86 5.96
CA LEU A 87 -14.12 -26.17 6.42
C LEU A 87 -12.96 -27.15 6.62
#